data_AF-A0A0P7ZFT6-F1
#
_entry.id   AF-A0A0P7ZFT6-F1
#
_cell.length_a   1.000
_cell.length_b   1.000
_cell.length_c   1.000
_cell.angle_alpha   90.00
_cell.angle_beta   90.00
_cell.angle_gamma   90.00
#
_symmetry.space_group_name_H-M   'P 1'
#
loop_
_entity.id
_entity.type
_entity.pdbx_description
1 polymer ?
#
loop_
_entity_poly.entity_id
_entity_poly.type
_entity_poly.pdbx_seq_one_letter_code
_entity_poly.pdbx_strand_id
1 'polypeptide(L)' 'MTRLSLLLISSLIALWVVAIAMLAVQNASAVSVQFLVLASVPIPLGTLMAFSGALGLLTGAIAIAITAK' A
#
# COMPACT_ATOMS: atom_id res chain seq x y z
N MET A 1 -24.28 -5.85 -10.11
CA MET A 1 -22.84 -5.74 -10.42
C MET A 1 -21.99 -5.41 -9.19
N THR A 2 -22.51 -4.73 -8.17
CA THR A 2 -21.77 -4.32 -6.95
C THR A 2 -21.18 -5.45 -6.11
N ARG A 3 -21.85 -6.59 -5.95
CA ARG A 3 -21.33 -7.71 -5.12
C ARG A 3 -20.06 -8.33 -5.69
N LEU A 4 -20.01 -8.50 -7.02
CA LEU A 4 -18.83 -9.04 -7.70
C LEU A 4 -17.66 -8.06 -7.60
N SER A 5 -17.92 -6.76 -7.80
CA SER A 5 -16.91 -5.71 -7.65
C SER A 5 -16.34 -5.67 -6.22
N LEU A 6 -17.19 -5.78 -5.20
CA LEU A 6 -16.75 -5.84 -3.80
C LEU A 6 -15.90 -7.08 -3.52
N LEU A 7 -16.31 -8.25 -4.02
CA LEU A 7 -15.52 -9.48 -3.89
C LEU A 7 -14.14 -9.33 -4.53
N LEU A 8 -14.07 -8.83 -5.77
CA LEU A 8 -12.81 -8.60 -6.46
C LEU A 8 -11.89 -7.63 -5.71
N ILE A 9 -12.42 -6.49 -5.26
CA ILE A 9 -11.64 -5.50 -4.52
C ILE A 9 -11.15 -6.08 -3.19
N SER A 10 -12.02 -6.76 -2.43
CA SER A 10 -11.63 -7.39 -1.16
C SER A 10 -10.58 -8.49 -1.33
N SER A 11 -10.69 -9.30 -2.38
CA SER A 11 -9.72 -10.35 -2.70
C SER A 11 -8.38 -9.76 -3.12
N LEU A 12 -8.39 -8.67 -3.90
CA LEU A 12 -7.18 -7.99 -4.32
C LEU A 12 -6.46 -7.37 -3.12
N ILE A 13 -7.19 -6.70 -2.22
CA ILE A 13 -6.63 -6.13 -1.00
C ILE A 13 -6.06 -7.24 -0.10
N ALA A 14 -6.77 -8.36 0.07
CA ALA A 14 -6.29 -9.49 0.86
C ALA A 14 -4.99 -10.08 0.30
N LEU A 15 -4.93 -10.29 -1.02
CA LEU A 15 -3.72 -10.77 -1.69
C LEU A 15 -2.56 -9.78 -1.52
N TRP A 16 -2.85 -8.48 -1.60
CA TRP A 16 -1.86 -7.44 -1.39
C TRP A 16 -1.30 -7.42 0.03
N VAL A 17 -2.16 -7.55 1.05
CA VAL A 17 -1.73 -7.65 2.45
C VAL A 17 -0.83 -8.86 2.69
N VAL A 18 -1.18 -10.03 2.14
CA VAL A 18 -0.35 -11.24 2.24
C VAL A 18 1.00 -11.04 1.54
N ALA A 19 1.01 -10.41 0.36
CA ALA A 19 2.24 -10.11 -0.36
C ALA A 19 3.15 -9.18 0.45
N ILE A 20 2.60 -8.11 1.05
CA ILE A 20 3.36 -7.20 1.92
C ILE A 20 3.93 -7.96 3.11
N ALA A 21 3.15 -8.82 3.77
CA ALA A 21 3.63 -9.61 4.91
C ALA A 21 4.77 -10.56 4.53
N MET A 22 4.63 -11.32 3.43
CA MET A 22 5.69 -12.20 2.96
C MET A 22 6.95 -11.43 2.56
N LEU A 23 6.80 -10.36 1.78
CA LEU A 23 7.94 -9.55 1.35
C LEU A 23 8.62 -8.87 2.54
N ALA A 24 7.87 -8.44 3.56
CA ALA A 24 8.42 -7.87 4.79
C ALA A 24 9.25 -8.88 5.59
N VAL A 25 8.75 -10.12 5.74
CA VAL A 25 9.46 -11.19 6.47
C VAL A 25 10.70 -11.63 5.70
N GLN A 26 10.61 -11.74 4.37
CA GLN A 26 11.72 -12.19 3.52
C GLN A 26 12.77 -11.10 3.29
N ASN A 27 12.40 -9.83 3.38
CA ASN A 27 13.27 -8.69 3.14
C ASN A 27 13.30 -7.79 4.39
N ALA A 28 13.78 -8.34 5.51
CA ALA A 28 13.93 -7.62 6.77
C ALA A 28 14.98 -6.48 6.70
N SER A 29 15.80 -6.47 5.65
CA SER A 29 16.75 -5.39 5.37
C SER A 29 16.02 -4.07 5.13
N ALA A 30 16.49 -3.02 5.79
CA ALA A 30 15.98 -1.68 5.55
C ALA A 30 16.38 -1.20 4.15
N VAL A 31 15.43 -0.58 3.46
CA VAL A 31 15.67 0.09 2.19
C VAL A 31 15.90 1.56 2.46
N SER A 32 17.01 2.08 1.94
CA SER A 32 17.36 3.49 2.04
C SER A 32 16.57 4.28 1.02
N VAL A 33 15.62 5.09 1.48
CA VAL A 33 14.88 6.01 0.62
C VAL A 33 15.64 7.32 0.56
N GLN A 34 16.23 7.62 -0.61
CA GLN A 34 16.93 8.88 -0.83
C GLN A 34 15.91 9.96 -1.22
N PHE A 35 15.62 10.85 -0.29
CA PHE A 35 14.82 12.03 -0.57
C PHE A 35 15.68 13.07 -1.32
N LEU A 36 15.08 13.83 -2.24
CA LEU A 36 15.82 14.79 -3.08
C LEU A 36 16.60 15.86 -2.28
N VAL A 37 16.13 16.21 -1.07
CA VAL A 37 16.73 17.24 -0.20
C VAL A 37 16.98 16.72 1.23
N LEU A 38 16.33 15.62 1.63
CA LEU A 38 16.43 15.08 2.99
C LEU A 38 17.44 13.93 3.07
N ALA A 39 18.03 13.77 4.25
CA ALA A 39 18.91 12.65 4.56
C ALA A 39 18.20 11.32 4.29
N SER A 40 18.95 10.34 3.75
CA SER A 40 18.42 9.01 3.52
C SER A 40 18.11 8.33 4.84
N VAL A 41 16.87 7.90 5.02
CA VAL A 41 16.44 7.17 6.21
C VAL A 41 16.23 5.71 5.81
N PRO A 42 16.90 4.75 6.47
CA PRO A 42 16.65 3.34 6.25
C PRO A 42 15.27 2.98 6.82
N ILE A 43 14.34 2.59 5.95
CA ILE A 43 12.98 2.19 6.32
C ILE A 43 12.80 0.71 5.97
N PRO A 44 12.27 -0.14 6.88
CA PRO A 44 11.97 -1.53 6.54
C PRO A 44 11.04 -1.62 5.32
N LEU A 45 11.35 -2.51 4.38
CA LEU A 45 10.59 -2.64 3.13
C LEU A 45 9.09 -2.84 3.38
N GLY A 46 8.76 -3.69 4.36
CA GLY A 46 7.38 -3.93 4.75
C GLY A 46 6.64 -2.68 5.21
N THR A 47 7.31 -1.82 5.98
CA THR A 47 6.74 -0.55 6.45
C THR A 47 6.50 0.41 5.28
N LEU A 48 7.44 0.49 4.33
CA LEU A 48 7.31 1.33 3.14
C LEU A 48 6.13 0.87 2.26
N MET A 49 6.02 -0.44 2.00
CA MET A 49 4.94 -1.01 1.21
C MET A 49 3.57 -0.85 1.88
N ALA A 50 3.50 -1.05 3.20
CA ALA A 50 2.27 -0.84 3.96
C ALA A 50 1.81 0.62 3.92
N PHE A 51 2.74 1.58 4.06
CA PHE A 51 2.42 3.00 3.95
C PHE A 51 1.93 3.38 2.56
N SER A 52 2.61 2.90 1.51
CA SER A 52 2.23 3.13 0.13
C SER A 52 0.83 2.57 -0.18
N GLY A 53 0.56 1.33 0.23
CA GLY A 53 -0.76 0.71 0.05
C GLY A 53 -1.87 1.44 0.79
N ALA A 54 -1.64 1.82 2.05
CA ALA A 54 -2.60 2.58 2.84
C ALA A 54 -2.90 3.96 2.24
N LEU A 55 -1.87 4.70 1.82
CA LEU A 55 -2.04 6.01 1.17
C LEU A 55 -2.76 5.90 -0.16
N GLY A 56 -2.44 4.89 -0.98
CA GLY A 56 -3.14 4.63 -2.24
C GLY A 56 -4.62 4.34 -2.04
N LEU A 57 -4.95 3.49 -1.06
CA LEU A 57 -6.35 3.18 -0.72
C LEU A 57 -7.10 4.41 -0.18
N LEU A 58 -6.47 5.18 0.72
CA LEU A 58 -7.05 6.40 1.28
C LEU A 58 -7.31 7.46 0.20
N THR A 59 -6.31 7.76 -0.62
CA THR A 59 -6.44 8.75 -1.69
C THR A 59 -7.45 8.31 -2.75
N GLY A 60 -7.49 7.03 -3.11
CA GLY A 60 -8.52 6.47 -3.99
C GLY A 60 -9.93 6.61 -3.39
N ALA A 61 -10.10 6.30 -2.11
CA ALA A 61 -11.38 6.46 -1.42
C ALA A 61 -11.84 7.92 -1.39
N ILE A 62 -10.92 8.85 -1.09
CA ILE A 62 -11.19 10.29 -1.12
C ILE A 62 -11.57 10.74 -2.54
N ALA A 63 -10.82 10.31 -3.55
CA ALA A 63 -11.07 10.65 -4.95
C ALA A 63 -12.47 10.21 -5.39
N ILE A 64 -12.88 8.97 -5.06
CA ILE A 64 -14.24 8.49 -5.31
C ILE A 64 -15.25 9.34 -4.56
N ALA A 65 -15.03 9.63 -3.28
CA ALA A 65 -15.97 10.40 -2.46
C ALA A 65 -16.21 11.83 -3.02
N ILE A 66 -15.20 12.46 -3.62
CA ILE A 66 -15.32 13.81 -4.17
C ILE A 66 -15.78 13.85 -5.64
N THR A 67 -15.55 12.79 -6.42
CA THR A 67 -15.92 12.75 -7.85
C THR A 67 -17.21 11.96 -8.13
N ALA A 68 -17.67 11.13 -7.21
CA ALA A 68 -18.96 10.46 -7.31
C ALA A 68 -20.08 11.51 -7.24
N LYS A 69 -20.63 11.84 -8.40
CA LYS A 69 -21.80 12.70 -8.59
C LYS A 69 -23.06 11.86 -8.74
#